data_AF-A0A7I8VWM9-F1
#
_entry.id   AF-A0A7I8VWM9-F1
#
_cell.length_a   1.000
_cell.length_b   1.000
_cell.length_c   1.000
_cell.angle_alpha   90.00
_cell.angle_beta   90.00
_cell.angle_gamma   90.00
#
_symmetry.space_group_name_H-M   'P 1'
#
loop_
_entity.id
_entity.type
_entity.pdbx_description
1 polymer ?
#
loop_
_entity_poly.entity_id
_entity_poly.type
_entity_poly.pdbx_seq_one_letter_code
_entity_poly.pdbx_strand_id
1 'polypeptide(L)'
;MGKIHFQQGCRNYTIGSIGIVDVDCDYIDCTYVRLGSDELDAAVKREVSLFQCSISPNELETSGAISLEFYQKRKARWPFPSECTPWEVWTTRLNIINLNNELERQEFHKSVGEAARAKILQISQAMDRHDYVPKMTSARDLDLIFDTSYPDVQPYLHRITHDMSLSASSVGTTVRRFFKDTLQL
;
A
#
# COMPACT_ATOMS: atom_id res chain seq x y z
N MET A 1 -11.37 7.84 -0.69
CA MET A 1 -12.53 8.76 -0.76
C MET A 1 -13.23 8.56 -2.09
N GLY A 2 -14.49 8.98 -2.23
CA GLY A 2 -15.14 9.01 -3.55
C GLY A 2 -14.62 10.14 -4.43
N LYS A 3 -15.08 10.18 -5.68
CA LYS A 3 -14.55 11.09 -6.71
C LYS A 3 -14.80 12.56 -6.39
N ILE A 4 -13.77 13.39 -6.55
CA ILE A 4 -13.81 14.84 -6.32
C ILE A 4 -14.30 15.54 -7.58
N HIS A 5 -15.34 16.35 -7.45
CA HIS A 5 -15.92 17.13 -8.54
C HIS A 5 -15.80 18.62 -8.24
N PHE A 6 -15.08 19.36 -9.08
CA PHE A 6 -14.95 20.80 -8.96
C PHE A 6 -16.07 21.53 -9.71
N GLN A 7 -16.64 22.55 -9.08
CA GLN A 7 -17.63 23.42 -9.73
C GLN A 7 -16.92 24.38 -10.70
N GLN A 8 -17.44 24.53 -11.92
CA GLN A 8 -16.84 25.41 -12.93
C GLN A 8 -16.76 26.86 -12.42
N GLY A 9 -15.57 27.46 -12.50
CA GLY A 9 -15.33 28.85 -12.12
C GLY A 9 -15.29 29.12 -10.61
N CYS A 10 -15.45 28.10 -9.75
CA CYS A 10 -15.41 28.23 -8.30
C CYS A 10 -14.31 27.37 -7.67
N ARG A 11 -13.88 27.73 -6.46
CA ARG A 11 -12.95 26.91 -5.64
C ARG A 11 -13.67 25.78 -4.90
N ASN A 12 -15.00 25.73 -4.99
CA ASN A 12 -15.83 24.76 -4.32
C ASN A 12 -15.77 23.40 -5.03
N TYR A 13 -15.81 22.33 -4.24
CA TYR A 13 -15.84 20.96 -4.73
C TYR A 13 -16.83 20.12 -3.92
N THR A 14 -17.32 19.05 -4.54
CA THR A 14 -18.08 17.99 -3.87
C THR A 14 -17.29 16.69 -3.91
N ILE A 15 -17.49 15.84 -2.92
CA ILE A 15 -16.90 14.50 -2.85
C ILE A 15 -18.03 13.50 -3.06
N GLY A 16 -17.87 12.61 -4.04
CA GLY A 16 -18.79 11.51 -4.27
C GLY A 16 -18.81 10.52 -3.11
N SER A 17 -19.91 9.81 -2.95
CA SER A 17 -20.01 8.71 -1.99
C SER A 17 -19.35 7.46 -2.56
N ILE A 18 -18.78 6.65 -1.69
CA ILE A 18 -18.25 5.33 -2.03
C ILE A 18 -18.83 4.31 -1.05
N GLY A 19 -19.27 3.16 -1.59
CA GLY A 19 -19.70 2.04 -0.78
C GLY A 19 -18.53 1.32 -0.11
N ILE A 20 -18.86 0.50 0.86
CA ILE A 20 -17.94 -0.46 1.49
C ILE A 20 -18.47 -1.87 1.27
N VAL A 21 -17.56 -2.84 1.26
CA VAL A 21 -17.86 -4.25 1.04
C VAL A 21 -17.14 -5.06 2.10
N ASP A 22 -17.88 -5.90 2.81
CA ASP A 22 -17.32 -6.92 3.70
C ASP A 22 -16.82 -8.10 2.88
N VAL A 23 -15.61 -8.57 3.18
CA VAL A 23 -14.96 -9.67 2.47
C VAL A 23 -14.49 -10.71 3.47
N ASP A 24 -15.06 -11.90 3.37
CA ASP A 24 -14.64 -13.06 4.14
C ASP A 24 -13.37 -13.67 3.53
N CYS A 25 -12.41 -14.03 4.38
CA CYS A 25 -11.19 -14.70 3.98
C CYS A 25 -11.40 -16.23 3.93
N ASP A 26 -11.01 -16.87 2.82
CA ASP A 26 -11.17 -18.32 2.66
C ASP A 26 -10.20 -19.16 3.53
N TYR A 27 -9.01 -18.61 3.81
CA TYR A 27 -7.88 -19.32 4.44
C TYR A 27 -7.47 -18.76 5.80
N ILE A 28 -8.22 -17.77 6.29
CA ILE A 28 -8.01 -17.15 7.60
C ILE A 28 -9.41 -16.88 8.12
N ASP A 29 -9.71 -17.29 9.35
CA ASP A 29 -10.95 -16.87 10.00
C ASP A 29 -10.88 -15.38 10.31
N CYS A 30 -11.28 -14.54 9.36
CA CYS A 30 -11.28 -13.09 9.42
C CYS A 30 -12.16 -12.52 8.31
N THR A 31 -12.88 -11.45 8.61
CA THR A 31 -13.59 -10.63 7.61
C THR A 31 -12.95 -9.24 7.64
N TYR A 32 -12.65 -8.68 6.47
CA TYR A 32 -12.15 -7.31 6.34
C TYR A 32 -13.09 -6.47 5.49
N VAL A 33 -13.01 -5.15 5.69
CA VAL A 33 -13.79 -4.18 4.92
C VAL A 33 -12.91 -3.56 3.86
N ARG A 34 -13.40 -3.50 2.62
CA ARG A 34 -12.75 -2.76 1.53
C ARG A 34 -13.69 -1.73 0.93
N LEU A 35 -13.10 -0.82 0.17
CA LEU A 35 -13.84 0.09 -0.69
C LEU A 35 -14.54 -0.68 -1.81
N GLY A 36 -15.77 -0.28 -2.14
CA GLY A 36 -16.57 -0.84 -3.24
C GLY A 36 -16.09 -0.41 -4.63
N SER A 37 -14.79 -0.59 -4.90
CA SER A 37 -14.15 -0.29 -6.19
C SER A 37 -13.38 -1.50 -6.69
N ASP A 38 -13.88 -2.09 -7.77
CA ASP A 38 -13.32 -3.33 -8.32
C ASP A 38 -11.99 -3.10 -9.03
N GLU A 39 -11.79 -1.92 -9.63
CA GLU A 39 -10.52 -1.57 -10.28
C GLU A 39 -9.39 -1.40 -9.25
N LEU A 40 -9.66 -0.73 -8.13
CA LEU A 40 -8.69 -0.58 -7.04
C LEU A 40 -8.41 -1.94 -6.38
N ASP A 41 -9.45 -2.75 -6.13
CA ASP A 41 -9.30 -4.10 -5.59
C ASP A 41 -8.45 -4.99 -6.50
N ALA A 42 -8.72 -4.98 -7.81
CA ALA A 42 -7.92 -5.70 -8.80
C ALA A 42 -6.47 -5.21 -8.86
N ALA A 43 -6.23 -3.90 -8.69
CA ALA A 43 -4.89 -3.35 -8.66
C ALA A 43 -4.09 -3.82 -7.43
N VAL A 44 -4.70 -3.79 -6.25
CA VAL A 44 -4.07 -4.28 -5.01
C VAL A 44 -3.82 -5.78 -5.09
N LYS A 45 -4.81 -6.57 -5.53
CA LYS A 45 -4.68 -8.03 -5.67
C LYS A 45 -3.55 -8.40 -6.63
N ARG A 46 -3.37 -7.67 -7.74
CA ARG A 46 -2.26 -7.90 -8.67
C ARG A 46 -0.90 -7.79 -7.97
N GLU A 47 -0.68 -6.72 -7.20
CA GLU A 47 0.58 -6.52 -6.48
C GLU A 47 0.80 -7.57 -5.39
N VAL A 48 -0.25 -7.98 -4.69
CA VAL A 48 -0.20 -9.09 -3.71
C VAL A 48 0.14 -10.42 -4.40
N SER A 49 -0.44 -10.70 -5.58
CA SER A 49 -0.09 -11.90 -6.36
C SER A 49 1.35 -11.88 -6.85
N LEU A 50 1.86 -10.73 -7.31
CA LEU A 50 3.28 -10.59 -7.69
C LEU A 50 4.21 -10.83 -6.50
N PHE A 51 3.84 -10.30 -5.33
CA PHE A 51 4.54 -10.57 -4.08
C PHE A 51 4.49 -12.06 -3.72
N GLN A 52 3.34 -12.71 -3.82
CA GLN A 52 3.22 -14.15 -3.59
C GLN A 52 4.10 -14.98 -4.55
N CYS A 53 4.15 -14.60 -5.84
CA CYS A 53 5.00 -15.29 -6.82
C CYS A 53 6.50 -15.10 -6.59
N SER A 54 6.91 -14.02 -5.93
CA SER A 54 8.33 -13.79 -5.60
C SER A 54 8.78 -14.55 -4.34
N ILE A 55 7.85 -15.08 -3.57
CA ILE A 55 8.13 -15.94 -2.41
C ILE A 55 8.49 -17.33 -2.92
N SER A 56 9.70 -17.81 -2.60
CA SER A 56 10.12 -19.19 -2.89
C SER A 56 9.56 -20.16 -1.84
N PRO A 57 8.76 -21.18 -2.21
CA PRO A 57 8.25 -22.16 -1.26
C PRO A 57 9.31 -23.16 -0.78
N ASN A 58 10.51 -23.17 -1.38
CA ASN A 58 11.53 -24.19 -1.17
C ASN A 58 12.63 -23.78 -0.17
N GLU A 59 12.54 -22.58 0.42
CA GLU A 59 13.50 -22.14 1.45
C GLU A 59 12.94 -22.38 2.85
N LEU A 60 13.79 -22.94 3.72
CA LEU A 60 13.42 -23.44 5.06
C LEU A 60 12.86 -22.32 5.97
N GLU A 61 13.29 -21.08 5.74
CA GLU A 61 12.78 -19.87 6.39
C GLU A 61 12.61 -18.78 5.34
N THR A 62 11.39 -18.63 4.82
CA THR A 62 11.10 -17.57 3.85
C THR A 62 10.42 -16.42 4.55
N SER A 63 11.01 -15.24 4.48
CA SER A 63 10.40 -14.01 4.99
C SER A 63 10.31 -12.97 3.88
N GLY A 64 9.24 -12.18 3.91
CA GLY A 64 8.98 -11.17 2.90
C GLY A 64 8.34 -9.93 3.51
N ALA A 65 8.50 -8.80 2.85
CA ALA A 65 7.84 -7.57 3.23
C ALA A 65 7.12 -6.97 2.03
N ILE A 66 5.88 -6.52 2.24
CA ILE A 66 5.12 -5.72 1.29
C ILE A 66 4.84 -4.36 1.91
N SER A 67 5.10 -3.30 1.14
CA SER A 67 4.97 -1.92 1.59
C SER A 67 4.01 -1.14 0.71
N LEU A 68 3.11 -0.40 1.34
CA LEU A 68 2.23 0.58 0.72
C LEU A 68 2.75 1.97 1.07
N GLU A 69 3.19 2.72 0.07
CA GLU A 69 3.69 4.09 0.19
C GLU A 69 2.65 5.05 -0.38
N PHE A 70 2.23 6.04 0.41
CA PHE A 70 1.50 7.21 -0.06
C PHE A 70 2.46 8.38 -0.26
N TYR A 71 2.32 9.06 -1.40
CA TYR A 71 3.24 10.13 -1.78
C TYR A 71 2.52 11.32 -2.43
N GLN A 72 3.24 12.43 -2.55
CA GLN A 72 2.83 13.59 -3.33
C GLN A 72 3.87 13.90 -4.39
N LYS A 73 3.43 14.34 -5.57
CA LYS A 73 4.31 14.78 -6.66
C LYS A 73 4.59 16.26 -6.52
N ARG A 74 5.86 16.65 -6.58
CA ARG A 74 6.25 18.04 -6.77
C ARG A 74 6.28 18.33 -8.27
N LYS A 75 5.64 19.44 -8.69
CA LYS A 75 5.77 19.93 -10.06
C LYS A 75 7.25 20.04 -10.43
N ALA A 76 7.62 19.43 -11.56
CA ALA A 76 8.94 19.60 -12.13
C ALA A 76 9.18 21.10 -12.34
N ARG A 77 10.33 21.59 -11.88
CA ARG A 77 10.82 22.93 -12.21
C ARG A 77 12.16 22.71 -12.88
N TRP A 78 12.25 23.05 -14.17
CA TRP A 78 13.50 22.99 -14.91
C TRP A 78 14.62 23.62 -14.05
N PRO A 79 15.78 22.95 -13.87
CA PRO A 79 16.24 21.72 -14.55
C PRO A 79 15.90 20.41 -13.83
N PHE A 80 15.14 20.47 -12.75
CA PHE A 80 14.92 19.33 -11.86
C PHE A 80 13.73 18.47 -12.31
N PRO A 81 13.85 17.13 -12.25
CA PRO A 81 12.74 16.23 -12.53
C PRO A 81 11.62 16.40 -11.49
N SER A 82 10.44 15.86 -11.81
CA SER A 82 9.35 15.72 -10.84
C SER A 82 9.79 14.76 -9.73
N GLU A 83 9.71 15.22 -8.49
CA GLU A 83 10.04 14.42 -7.30
C GLU A 83 8.76 13.85 -6.68
N CYS A 84 8.85 12.63 -6.17
CA CYS A 84 7.80 12.02 -5.33
C CYS A 84 8.28 12.05 -3.89
N THR A 85 7.51 12.68 -3.00
CA THR A 85 7.82 12.74 -1.57
C THR A 85 6.82 11.87 -0.81
N PRO A 86 7.25 10.75 -0.20
CA PRO A 86 6.37 9.95 0.63
C PRO A 86 5.97 10.74 1.88
N TRP A 87 4.72 10.60 2.27
CA TRP A 87 4.20 11.20 3.50
C TRP A 87 3.69 10.14 4.49
N GLU A 88 3.44 8.92 4.01
CA GLU A 88 3.05 7.78 4.85
C GLU A 88 3.49 6.46 4.20
N VAL A 89 4.00 5.52 5.02
CA VAL A 89 4.46 4.21 4.56
C VAL A 89 3.98 3.13 5.53
N TRP A 90 3.27 2.14 5.01
CA TRP A 90 2.80 0.97 5.74
C TRP A 90 3.54 -0.27 5.28
N THR A 91 4.34 -0.89 6.14
CA THR A 91 5.06 -2.13 5.82
C THR A 91 4.48 -3.31 6.60
N THR A 92 4.00 -4.31 5.87
CA THR A 92 3.60 -5.60 6.43
C THR A 92 4.72 -6.61 6.19
N ARG A 93 5.21 -7.21 7.27
CA ARG A 93 6.23 -8.26 7.22
C ARG A 93 5.58 -9.60 7.48
N LEU A 94 6.00 -10.61 6.73
CA LEU A 94 5.47 -11.96 6.76
C LEU A 94 6.62 -12.93 6.98
N ASN A 95 6.41 -13.87 7.89
CA ASN A 95 7.26 -15.03 8.09
C ASN A 95 6.47 -16.26 7.65
N ILE A 96 7.05 -17.03 6.76
CA ILE A 96 6.42 -18.22 6.19
C ILE A 96 6.98 -19.41 6.91
N ILE A 97 6.07 -20.23 7.44
CA ILE A 97 6.41 -21.43 8.18
C ILE A 97 5.84 -22.64 7.46
N ASN A 98 6.58 -23.74 7.54
CA ASN A 98 6.12 -25.04 7.09
C ASN A 98 5.54 -25.79 8.29
N LEU A 99 4.30 -26.25 8.16
CA LEU A 99 3.60 -27.00 9.20
C LEU A 99 3.64 -28.50 8.86
N ASN A 100 3.84 -29.34 9.87
CA ASN A 100 4.15 -30.76 9.64
C ASN A 100 2.91 -31.67 9.67
N ASN A 101 1.78 -31.18 10.21
CA ASN A 101 0.54 -31.95 10.33
C ASN A 101 -0.71 -31.07 10.36
N GLU A 102 -1.88 -31.71 10.20
CA GLU A 102 -3.17 -31.00 10.17
C GLU A 102 -3.55 -30.39 11.53
N LEU A 103 -3.12 -30.99 12.64
CA LEU A 103 -3.42 -30.45 13.97
C LEU A 103 -2.74 -29.09 14.18
N GLU A 104 -1.43 -29.01 13.90
CA GLU A 104 -0.67 -27.76 13.89
C GLU A 104 -1.26 -26.74 12.92
N ARG A 105 -1.72 -27.20 11.75
CA ARG A 105 -2.38 -26.34 10.76
C ARG A 105 -3.64 -25.69 11.32
N GLN A 106 -4.48 -26.43 12.03
CA GLN A 106 -5.71 -25.90 12.62
C GLN A 106 -5.43 -24.91 13.77
N GLU A 107 -4.48 -25.23 14.64
CA GLU A 107 -4.05 -24.32 15.72
C GLU A 107 -3.44 -23.03 15.17
N PHE A 108 -2.56 -23.15 14.17
CA PHE A 108 -1.93 -22.01 13.54
C PHE A 108 -2.93 -21.16 12.75
N HIS A 109 -3.90 -21.78 12.07
CA HIS A 109 -4.98 -21.09 11.36
C HIS A 109 -5.76 -20.16 12.29
N LYS A 110 -6.13 -20.65 13.48
CA LYS A 110 -6.79 -19.82 14.50
C LYS A 110 -5.90 -18.66 14.96
N SER A 111 -4.63 -18.95 15.25
CA SER A 111 -3.66 -17.94 15.68
C SER A 111 -3.45 -16.83 14.64
N VAL A 112 -3.37 -17.19 13.36
CA VAL A 112 -3.25 -16.22 12.25
C VAL A 112 -4.51 -15.35 12.16
N GLY A 113 -5.70 -15.92 12.33
CA GLY A 113 -6.95 -15.15 12.36
C GLY A 113 -7.00 -14.14 13.50
N GLU A 114 -6.57 -14.53 14.70
CA GLU A 114 -6.47 -13.60 15.84
C GLU A 114 -5.42 -12.50 15.60
N ALA A 115 -4.25 -12.87 15.06
CA ALA A 115 -3.19 -11.92 14.72
C ALA A 115 -3.62 -10.92 13.64
N ALA A 116 -4.33 -11.37 12.59
CA ALA A 116 -4.86 -10.52 11.53
C ALA A 116 -5.85 -9.49 12.07
N ARG A 117 -6.81 -9.91 12.90
CA ARG A 117 -7.77 -9.00 13.56
C ARG A 117 -7.07 -7.98 14.45
N ALA A 118 -6.08 -8.41 15.22
CA ALA A 118 -5.27 -7.52 16.05
C ALA A 118 -4.52 -6.47 15.20
N LYS A 119 -4.02 -6.85 14.01
CA LYS A 119 -3.38 -5.92 13.08
C LYS A 119 -4.35 -4.92 12.47
N ILE A 120 -5.56 -5.33 12.11
CA ILE A 120 -6.61 -4.41 11.64
C ILE A 120 -6.95 -3.37 12.73
N LEU A 121 -7.05 -3.80 13.98
CA LEU A 121 -7.26 -2.89 15.11
C LEU A 121 -6.07 -1.92 15.29
N GLN A 122 -4.83 -2.41 15.17
CA GLN A 122 -3.64 -1.56 15.23
C GLN A 122 -3.61 -0.51 14.12
N ILE A 123 -4.01 -0.88 12.89
CA ILE A 123 -4.16 0.08 11.79
C ILE A 123 -5.19 1.13 12.15
N SER A 124 -6.36 0.73 12.64
CA SER A 124 -7.43 1.67 13.02
C SER A 124 -6.99 2.66 14.10
N GLN A 125 -6.26 2.19 15.12
CA GLN A 125 -5.70 3.04 16.17
C GLN A 125 -4.59 3.97 15.65
N ALA A 126 -3.79 3.49 14.70
CA ALA A 126 -2.74 4.28 14.10
C ALA A 126 -3.30 5.38 13.20
N MET A 127 -4.38 5.11 12.45
CA MET A 127 -5.10 6.08 11.62
C MET A 127 -5.82 7.16 12.44
N ASP A 128 -6.15 6.91 13.72
CA ASP A 128 -6.76 7.88 14.63
C ASP A 128 -5.75 8.92 15.17
N ARG A 129 -4.45 8.68 14.96
CA ARG A 129 -3.44 9.69 15.27
C ARG A 129 -3.60 10.87 14.32
N HIS A 130 -3.48 12.08 14.86
CA HIS A 130 -3.55 13.33 14.07
C HIS A 130 -2.23 13.57 13.33
N ASP A 131 -1.84 12.61 12.49
CA ASP A 131 -0.67 12.68 11.64
C ASP A 131 -0.94 13.52 10.39
N TYR A 132 0.14 13.88 9.70
CA TYR A 132 0.06 14.73 8.52
C TYR A 132 -0.76 14.08 7.40
N VAL A 133 -1.69 14.84 6.82
CA VAL A 133 -2.34 14.52 5.54
C VAL A 133 -2.14 15.67 4.54
N PRO A 134 -1.95 15.37 3.24
CA PRO A 134 -1.83 16.40 2.22
C PRO A 134 -3.04 17.33 2.20
N LYS A 135 -2.80 18.64 2.05
CA LYS A 135 -3.86 19.64 1.96
C LYS A 135 -4.57 19.53 0.62
N MET A 136 -5.89 19.76 0.63
CA MET A 136 -6.69 19.82 -0.60
C MET A 136 -6.13 20.85 -1.59
N THR A 137 -5.97 20.44 -2.85
CA THR A 137 -5.42 21.26 -3.94
C THR A 137 -6.50 21.80 -4.87
N SER A 138 -6.06 22.63 -5.84
CA SER A 138 -6.91 23.09 -6.93
C SER A 138 -7.19 21.96 -7.92
N ALA A 139 -8.23 22.10 -8.74
CA ALA A 139 -8.55 21.15 -9.81
C ALA A 139 -7.35 20.85 -10.74
N ARG A 140 -6.48 21.84 -10.96
CA ARG A 140 -5.30 21.73 -11.85
C ARG A 140 -4.14 20.94 -11.25
N ASP A 141 -4.15 20.76 -9.93
CA ASP A 141 -3.07 20.17 -9.13
C ASP A 141 -3.56 18.92 -8.40
N LEU A 142 -4.70 18.37 -8.80
CA LEU A 142 -5.35 17.25 -8.13
C LEU A 142 -4.53 15.96 -8.31
N ASP A 143 -3.97 15.78 -9.50
CA ASP A 143 -3.12 14.66 -9.91
C ASP A 143 -1.73 14.64 -9.24
N LEU A 144 -1.40 15.70 -8.49
CA LEU A 144 -0.20 15.77 -7.66
C LEU A 144 -0.37 15.09 -6.31
N ILE A 145 -1.61 14.87 -5.87
CA ILE A 145 -1.94 14.31 -4.55
C ILE A 145 -2.78 13.04 -4.69
N PHE A 146 -3.70 13.01 -5.66
CA PHE A 146 -4.65 11.92 -5.84
C PHE A 146 -4.43 11.20 -7.15
N ASP A 147 -4.71 9.90 -7.16
CA ASP A 147 -4.86 9.16 -8.39
C ASP A 147 -6.21 9.50 -9.03
N THR A 148 -6.16 10.04 -10.24
CA THR A 148 -7.35 10.46 -10.99
C THR A 148 -7.82 9.40 -11.99
N SER A 149 -7.09 8.28 -12.14
CA SER A 149 -7.35 7.26 -13.16
C SER A 149 -8.57 6.38 -12.87
N TYR A 150 -8.88 6.12 -11.59
CA TYR A 150 -10.03 5.32 -11.20
C TYR A 150 -11.36 6.04 -11.45
N PRO A 151 -12.41 5.40 -11.99
CA PRO A 151 -13.66 6.07 -12.37
C PRO A 151 -14.54 6.43 -11.16
N ASP A 152 -14.55 5.59 -10.14
CA ASP A 152 -15.47 5.61 -8.99
C ASP A 152 -14.83 6.14 -7.70
N VAL A 153 -13.50 6.03 -7.61
CA VAL A 153 -12.74 6.39 -6.42
C VAL A 153 -11.64 7.41 -6.68
N GLN A 154 -11.18 8.01 -5.60
CA GLN A 154 -10.04 8.92 -5.64
C GLN A 154 -9.11 8.65 -4.46
N PRO A 155 -8.25 7.62 -4.56
CA PRO A 155 -7.22 7.36 -3.56
C PRO A 155 -6.13 8.43 -3.65
N TYR A 156 -5.38 8.60 -2.57
CA TYR A 156 -4.10 9.28 -2.65
C TYR A 156 -3.18 8.55 -3.64
N LEU A 157 -2.25 9.28 -4.23
CA LEU A 157 -1.18 8.67 -5.00
C LEU A 157 -0.45 7.67 -4.10
N HIS A 158 -0.38 6.43 -4.59
CA HIS A 158 0.20 5.34 -3.83
C HIS A 158 1.02 4.43 -4.74
N ARG A 159 1.89 3.64 -4.12
CA ARG A 159 2.63 2.57 -4.77
C ARG A 159 2.80 1.43 -3.78
N ILE A 160 2.65 0.21 -4.30
CA ILE A 160 2.95 -1.01 -3.56
C ILE A 160 4.30 -1.54 -4.04
N THR A 161 5.18 -1.87 -3.11
CA THR A 161 6.49 -2.49 -3.38
C THR A 161 6.67 -3.70 -2.49
N HIS A 162 7.51 -4.65 -2.90
CA HIS A 162 7.84 -5.79 -2.07
C HIS A 162 9.34 -6.11 -2.12
N ASP A 163 9.87 -6.52 -0.97
CA ASP A 163 11.26 -6.93 -0.78
C ASP A 163 11.29 -8.36 -0.23
N MET A 164 12.20 -9.18 -0.75
CA MET A 164 12.54 -10.49 -0.18
C MET A 164 13.80 -10.33 0.67
N SER A 165 13.67 -10.48 1.98
CA SER A 165 14.85 -10.64 2.84
C SER A 165 15.27 -12.11 2.78
N LEU A 166 16.07 -12.46 1.78
CA LEU A 166 16.93 -13.64 1.90
C LEU A 166 17.85 -13.35 3.10
N SER A 167 17.82 -14.18 4.13
CA SER A 167 18.68 -14.07 5.29
C SER A 167 20.15 -14.18 4.87
N ALA A 168 20.76 -13.04 4.54
CA ALA A 168 22.19 -12.88 4.47
C ALA A 168 22.53 -11.70 5.38
N SER A 169 23.09 -12.02 6.53
CA SER A 169 23.90 -11.10 7.32
C SER A 169 24.90 -10.40 6.40
N SER A 170 24.59 -9.18 5.98
CA SER A 170 25.56 -8.26 5.40
C SER A 170 25.09 -6.84 5.66
N VAL A 171 25.68 -6.25 6.69
CA VAL A 171 25.78 -4.80 6.81
C VAL A 171 26.55 -4.33 5.57
N GLY A 172 25.85 -3.78 4.59
CA GLY A 172 26.50 -3.15 3.44
C GLY A 172 25.68 -3.24 2.16
N THR A 173 25.33 -2.06 1.63
CA THR A 173 24.95 -1.80 0.23
C THR A 173 23.45 -1.77 -0.12
N THR A 174 22.63 -1.04 0.66
CA THR A 174 21.45 -0.36 0.07
C THR A 174 21.82 1.08 -0.30
N VAL A 175 22.80 1.23 -1.19
CA VAL A 175 23.06 2.48 -1.91
C VAL A 175 23.33 2.14 -3.37
N ARG A 176 22.35 1.59 -4.08
CA ARG A 176 22.37 1.55 -5.55
C ARG A 176 20.97 1.67 -6.13
N ARG A 177 20.39 2.87 -6.05
CA ARG A 177 19.55 3.38 -7.15
C ARG A 177 19.31 4.89 -7.22
N PHE A 178 20.12 5.73 -6.58
CA PHE A 178 20.00 7.19 -6.74
C PHE A 178 21.33 7.95 -6.67
N PHE A 179 22.37 7.57 -7.43
CA PHE A 179 23.49 8.47 -7.74
C PHE A 179 24.16 8.04 -9.04
N LYS A 180 23.51 8.32 -10.18
CA LYS A 180 24.18 8.35 -11.47
C LYS A 180 23.38 9.25 -12.39
N ASP A 181 23.56 10.56 -12.24
CA ASP A 181 23.50 11.58 -13.31
C ASP A 181 23.80 12.99 -12.75
N THR A 182 24.84 13.10 -11.93
CA THR A 182 25.48 14.39 -11.66
C THR A 182 26.98 14.18 -11.84
N LEU A 183 27.45 14.36 -13.07
CA LEU A 183 28.79 14.78 -13.48
C LEU A 183 28.90 14.61 -15.01
N GLN A 184 28.23 15.49 -15.75
CA GLN A 184 28.67 15.92 -17.08
C GLN A 184 28.45 17.44 -17.18
N LEU A 185 29.45 18.16 -16.70
CA LEU A 185 30.00 19.40 -17.25
C LEU A 185 31.30 19.71 -16.51
#